data_AF-A0A177AHP4-F1
#
_entry.id   AF-A0A177AHP4-F1
#
_cell.length_a   1.000
_cell.length_b   1.000
_cell.length_c   1.000
_cell.angle_alpha   90.00
_cell.angle_beta   90.00
_cell.angle_gamma   90.00
#
_symmetry.space_group_name_H-M   'P 1'
#
loop_
_entity.id
_entity.type
_entity.pdbx_description
1 polymer ?
#
loop_
_entity_poly.entity_id
_entity_poly.type
_entity_poly.pdbx_seq_one_letter_code
_entity_poly.pdbx_strand_id
1 'polypeptide(L)'
;MLALFGKLLGFEFIELTKRDDNSIAEQVEHGLIWQPNVLLYSVWNDSREGGEPAGYLYLDLHPRPGKVGGSQCRPLQLGFSLPSRQHRHYPSTVLLTNFTRPSPGKPSLLQHSDVILLFHELGHGIHDLSGRCTYTIFHGAETVVDFSEEPSQMLENWCWDVSALKVLGIMTGVRLRDDVIDSLLRTRVVLSAVKIMPQLRMTVFDGAVHSEVAGGGD
;
A
#
# COMPACT_ATOMS: atom_id res chain seq x y z
N MET A 1 3.70 -10.65 -2.91
CA MET A 1 3.93 -9.36 -2.26
C MET A 1 3.78 -9.43 -0.75
N LEU A 2 2.60 -9.71 -0.19
CA LEU A 2 2.40 -9.74 1.27
C LEU A 2 3.42 -10.63 2.01
N ALA A 3 3.77 -11.79 1.45
CA ALA A 3 4.83 -12.65 2.00
C ALA A 3 6.21 -11.98 2.04
N LEU A 4 6.55 -11.13 1.05
CA LEU A 4 7.80 -10.36 1.05
C LEU A 4 7.79 -9.32 2.16
N PHE A 5 6.70 -8.57 2.28
CA PHE A 5 6.51 -7.59 3.35
C PHE A 5 6.53 -8.23 4.73
N GLY A 6 5.89 -9.39 4.88
CA GLY A 6 5.90 -10.15 6.12
C GLY A 6 7.32 -10.55 6.54
N LYS A 7 8.12 -11.04 5.59
CA LYS A 7 9.53 -11.36 5.84
C LYS A 7 10.40 -10.14 6.13
N LEU A 8 10.15 -9.03 5.43
CA LEU A 8 10.96 -7.82 5.51
C LEU A 8 10.70 -7.03 6.80
N LEU A 9 9.44 -6.93 7.20
CA LEU A 9 8.97 -6.03 8.25
C LEU A 9 8.42 -6.75 9.47
N GLY A 10 8.46 -8.09 9.49
CA GLY A 10 8.02 -8.87 10.64
C GLY A 10 6.50 -8.91 10.79
N PHE A 11 5.76 -9.14 9.70
CA PHE A 11 4.32 -9.30 9.72
C PHE A 11 3.88 -10.69 9.24
N GLU A 12 2.74 -11.14 9.75
CA GLU A 12 1.98 -12.28 9.26
C GLU A 12 0.61 -11.81 8.78
N PHE A 13 0.25 -12.18 7.55
CA PHE A 13 -1.02 -11.81 6.91
C PHE A 13 -1.89 -13.05 6.77
N ILE A 14 -3.00 -13.09 7.52
CA ILE A 14 -3.94 -14.21 7.50
C ILE A 14 -5.22 -13.77 6.78
N GLU A 15 -5.50 -14.39 5.63
CA GLU A 15 -6.69 -14.07 4.82
C GLU A 15 -7.97 -14.56 5.52
N LEU A 16 -8.91 -13.64 5.76
CA LEU A 16 -10.18 -13.93 6.42
C LEU A 16 -11.31 -14.25 5.43
N THR A 17 -11.19 -13.81 4.17
CA THR A 17 -12.24 -13.99 3.16
C THR A 17 -12.39 -15.43 2.65
N LYS A 18 -11.42 -16.31 2.93
CA LYS A 18 -11.39 -17.72 2.49
C LYS A 18 -11.70 -18.73 3.59
N ARG A 19 -12.35 -18.33 4.69
CA ARG A 19 -12.65 -19.27 5.77
C ARG A 19 -13.85 -20.15 5.42
N ASP A 20 -13.77 -21.42 5.83
CA ASP A 20 -14.79 -22.44 5.58
C ASP A 20 -16.13 -22.16 6.31
N ASP A 21 -16.12 -21.21 7.27
CA ASP A 21 -17.21 -20.94 8.19
C ASP A 21 -18.19 -19.85 7.76
N ASN A 22 -17.88 -19.07 6.70
CA ASN A 22 -18.76 -18.00 6.19
C ASN A 22 -18.60 -17.76 4.68
N SER A 23 -19.71 -17.77 3.95
CA SER A 23 -19.76 -17.45 2.53
C SER A 23 -19.44 -15.97 2.27
N ILE A 24 -18.93 -15.66 1.06
CA ILE A 24 -18.68 -14.27 0.64
C ILE A 24 -19.96 -13.42 0.71
N ALA A 25 -21.12 -14.01 0.43
CA ALA A 25 -22.41 -13.32 0.50
C ALA A 25 -22.74 -12.89 1.95
N GLU A 26 -22.56 -13.78 2.92
CA GLU A 26 -22.76 -13.48 4.35
C GLU A 26 -21.76 -12.42 4.82
N GLN A 27 -20.50 -12.47 4.36
CA GLN A 27 -19.51 -11.45 4.72
C GLN A 27 -19.91 -10.05 4.20
N VAL A 28 -20.52 -9.97 3.02
CA VAL A 28 -21.08 -8.71 2.49
C VAL A 28 -22.31 -8.28 3.27
N GLU A 29 -23.23 -9.20 3.55
CA GLU A 29 -24.47 -8.94 4.29
C GLU A 29 -24.19 -8.44 5.72
N HIS A 30 -23.21 -9.03 6.39
CA HIS A 30 -22.75 -8.62 7.72
C HIS A 30 -21.84 -7.39 7.72
N GLY A 31 -21.55 -6.82 6.54
CA GLY A 31 -20.75 -5.60 6.41
C GLY A 31 -19.26 -5.78 6.72
N LEU A 32 -18.75 -7.02 6.73
CA LEU A 32 -17.32 -7.29 6.88
C LEU A 32 -16.54 -6.84 5.64
N ILE A 33 -17.13 -6.97 4.45
CA ILE A 33 -16.60 -6.46 3.19
C ILE A 33 -17.70 -5.77 2.40
N TRP A 34 -17.39 -4.71 1.66
CA TRP A 34 -18.39 -3.95 0.88
C TRP A 34 -18.63 -4.52 -0.53
N GLN A 35 -17.76 -5.41 -1.00
CA GLN A 35 -17.85 -6.05 -2.31
C GLN A 35 -17.25 -7.47 -2.27
N PRO A 36 -17.76 -8.41 -3.09
CA PRO A 36 -17.30 -9.80 -3.11
C PRO A 36 -15.82 -10.01 -3.44
N ASN A 37 -15.20 -9.07 -4.15
CA ASN A 37 -13.81 -9.17 -4.61
C ASN A 37 -12.82 -8.41 -3.72
N VAL A 38 -13.27 -7.87 -2.59
CA VAL A 38 -12.42 -7.27 -1.57
C VAL A 38 -11.82 -8.40 -0.75
N LEU A 39 -10.51 -8.37 -0.56
CA LEU A 39 -9.81 -9.30 0.33
C LEU A 39 -9.63 -8.64 1.69
N LEU A 40 -9.86 -9.38 2.75
CA LEU A 40 -9.63 -8.93 4.13
C LEU A 40 -8.58 -9.83 4.77
N TYR A 41 -7.57 -9.20 5.39
CA TYR A 41 -6.52 -9.87 6.14
C TYR A 41 -6.54 -9.38 7.59
N SER A 42 -6.46 -10.31 8.55
CA SER A 42 -5.96 -9.97 9.89
C SER A 42 -4.44 -9.98 9.84
N VAL A 43 -3.83 -8.91 10.33
CA VAL A 43 -2.37 -8.73 10.32
C VAL A 43 -1.86 -8.85 11.74
N TRP A 44 -0.79 -9.60 11.90
CA TRP A 44 -0.14 -9.90 13.18
C TRP A 44 1.34 -9.57 13.08
N ASN A 45 1.96 -9.16 14.17
CA ASN A 45 3.42 -9.15 14.24
C ASN A 45 3.91 -10.60 14.17
N ASP A 46 5.04 -10.82 13.51
CA ASP A 46 5.67 -12.15 13.43
C ASP A 46 5.91 -12.67 14.86
N SER A 47 5.82 -13.99 15.03
CA SER A 47 6.16 -14.66 16.30
C SER A 47 7.50 -14.20 16.91
N ARG A 48 8.47 -13.84 16.07
CA ARG A 48 9.79 -13.32 16.48
C ARG A 48 9.72 -11.90 17.05
N GLU A 49 8.70 -11.13 16.69
CA GLU A 49 8.45 -9.75 17.11
C GLU A 49 7.41 -9.65 18.25
N GLY A 50 6.81 -10.76 18.67
CA GLY A 50 5.88 -10.82 19.81
C GLY A 50 4.55 -11.49 19.51
N GLY A 51 4.19 -11.65 18.23
CA GLY A 51 2.95 -12.33 17.83
C GLY A 51 1.66 -11.56 18.15
N GLU A 52 1.74 -10.31 18.57
CA GLU A 52 0.55 -9.52 18.91
C GLU A 52 -0.18 -9.02 17.66
N PRO A 53 -1.51 -8.77 17.74
CA PRO A 53 -2.25 -8.23 16.61
C PRO A 53 -1.65 -6.89 16.14
N ALA A 54 -1.56 -6.70 14.82
CA ALA A 54 -1.13 -5.44 14.22
C ALA A 54 -2.34 -4.61 13.77
N GLY A 55 -3.33 -5.25 13.15
CA GLY A 55 -4.55 -4.61 12.65
C GLY A 55 -5.22 -5.40 11.53
N TYR A 56 -5.94 -4.72 10.65
CA TYR A 56 -6.61 -5.30 9.50
C TYR A 56 -6.24 -4.60 8.20
N LEU A 57 -6.04 -5.37 7.14
CA LEU A 57 -5.73 -4.87 5.80
C LEU A 57 -6.82 -5.33 4.83
N TYR A 58 -7.45 -4.36 4.16
CA TYR A 58 -8.37 -4.59 3.07
C TYR A 58 -7.67 -4.34 1.74
N LEU A 59 -7.84 -5.24 0.77
CA LEU A 59 -7.37 -5.05 -0.59
C LEU A 59 -8.58 -4.99 -1.55
N ASP A 60 -8.81 -3.83 -2.15
CA ASP A 60 -9.82 -3.63 -3.17
C ASP A 60 -9.11 -3.26 -4.48
N LEU A 61 -8.77 -4.28 -5.28
CA LEU A 61 -7.76 -4.13 -6.33
C LEU A 61 -8.30 -3.81 -7.73
N HIS A 62 -9.60 -4.03 -7.95
CA HIS A 62 -10.18 -4.05 -9.29
C HIS A 62 -11.16 -2.91 -9.54
N PRO A 63 -11.28 -2.44 -10.81
CA PRO A 63 -12.23 -1.41 -11.17
C PRO A 63 -13.66 -1.94 -11.12
N ARG A 64 -14.60 -1.03 -10.83
CA ARG A 64 -16.05 -1.23 -10.96
C ARG A 64 -16.76 0.13 -11.10
N PRO A 65 -17.97 0.19 -11.68
CA PRO A 65 -18.78 1.40 -11.68
C PRO A 65 -18.94 1.97 -10.27
N GLY A 66 -18.77 3.28 -10.11
CA GLY A 66 -18.90 3.99 -8.84
C GLY A 66 -17.69 3.88 -7.89
N LYS A 67 -16.66 3.07 -8.20
CA LYS A 67 -15.41 3.08 -7.43
C LYS A 67 -14.53 4.27 -7.84
N VAL A 68 -13.90 4.89 -6.85
CA VAL A 68 -12.89 5.93 -7.07
C VAL A 68 -11.76 5.43 -7.97
N GLY A 69 -11.35 6.27 -8.91
CA GLY A 69 -10.18 6.01 -9.77
C GLY A 69 -8.87 6.16 -9.02
N GLY A 70 -7.77 5.76 -9.68
CA GLY A 70 -6.42 5.86 -9.12
C GLY A 70 -6.07 4.73 -8.15
N SER A 71 -4.95 4.91 -7.47
CA SER A 71 -4.49 4.05 -6.38
C SER A 71 -4.28 4.92 -5.14
N GLN A 72 -4.65 4.38 -3.99
CA GLN A 72 -4.47 5.03 -2.70
C GLN A 72 -4.58 4.00 -1.57
N CYS A 73 -3.87 4.22 -0.47
CA CYS A 73 -4.16 3.58 0.81
C CYS A 73 -4.79 4.57 1.77
N ARG A 74 -5.81 4.12 2.52
CA ARG A 74 -6.53 4.96 3.48
C ARG A 74 -6.84 4.21 4.76
N PRO A 75 -6.65 4.80 5.95
CA PRO A 75 -7.16 4.22 7.17
C PRO A 75 -8.69 4.25 7.17
N LEU A 76 -9.31 3.13 7.53
CA LEU A 76 -10.74 2.99 7.82
C LEU A 76 -11.00 3.18 9.32
N GLN A 77 -10.09 2.67 10.16
CA GLN A 77 -10.09 2.86 11.61
C GLN A 77 -8.68 3.22 12.05
N LEU A 78 -8.56 4.30 12.83
CA LEU A 78 -7.30 4.73 13.39
C LEU A 78 -6.92 3.87 14.60
N GLY A 79 -5.65 3.50 14.69
CA GLY A 79 -5.09 2.79 15.83
C GLY A 79 -4.65 3.76 16.92
N PHE A 80 -4.90 3.43 18.19
CA PHE A 80 -4.47 4.24 19.34
C PHE A 80 -4.50 3.43 20.65
N SER A 81 -3.82 3.92 21.68
CA SER A 81 -3.84 3.36 23.03
C SER A 81 -4.30 4.41 24.04
N LEU A 82 -5.37 4.13 24.78
CA LEU A 82 -5.84 5.04 25.84
C LEU A 82 -4.95 4.87 27.08
N PRO A 83 -4.40 5.95 27.67
CA PRO A 83 -3.56 5.85 28.87
C PRO A 83 -4.24 5.12 30.05
N SER A 84 -5.57 5.18 30.12
CA SER A 84 -6.38 4.57 31.19
C SER A 84 -6.83 3.14 30.91
N ARG A 85 -6.71 2.64 29.66
CA ARG A 85 -7.10 1.29 29.29
C ARG A 85 -5.86 0.57 28.77
N GLN A 86 -5.51 -0.57 29.37
CA GLN A 86 -4.45 -1.47 28.88
C GLN A 86 -4.79 -2.11 27.51
N HIS A 87 -5.75 -1.57 26.77
CA HIS A 87 -6.27 -2.14 25.53
C HIS A 87 -5.97 -1.21 24.35
N ARG A 88 -5.21 -1.73 23.38
CA ARG A 88 -4.93 -1.06 22.11
C ARG A 88 -6.15 -1.18 21.20
N HIS A 89 -6.58 -0.06 20.62
CA HIS A 89 -7.47 -0.07 19.47
C HIS A 89 -6.63 -0.32 18.23
N TYR A 90 -6.90 -1.44 17.55
CA TYR A 90 -6.14 -1.84 16.37
C TYR A 90 -6.65 -1.11 15.12
N PRO A 91 -5.73 -0.63 14.25
CA PRO A 91 -6.13 0.03 13.02
C PRO A 91 -6.73 -0.93 12.00
N SER A 92 -7.49 -0.38 11.09
CA SER A 92 -7.83 -1.03 9.83
C SER A 92 -7.59 -0.07 8.68
N THR A 93 -7.01 -0.57 7.59
CA THR A 93 -6.63 0.24 6.43
C THR A 93 -7.02 -0.46 5.14
N VAL A 94 -7.32 0.32 4.10
CA VAL A 94 -7.71 -0.19 2.79
C VAL A 94 -6.76 0.29 1.71
N LEU A 95 -6.22 -0.66 0.95
CA LEU A 95 -5.48 -0.42 -0.27
C LEU A 95 -6.45 -0.52 -1.46
N LEU A 96 -6.64 0.60 -2.15
CA LEU A 96 -7.48 0.74 -3.32
C LEU A 96 -6.60 0.82 -4.58
N THR A 97 -6.83 -0.04 -5.56
CA THR A 97 -6.27 0.08 -6.92
C THR A 97 -7.33 -0.20 -7.99
N ASN A 98 -6.95 -0.06 -9.26
CA ASN A 98 -7.84 -0.31 -10.40
C ASN A 98 -7.21 -1.24 -11.46
N PHE A 99 -6.52 -2.29 -11.01
CA PHE A 99 -5.90 -3.26 -11.91
C PHE A 99 -6.93 -4.11 -12.66
N THR A 100 -6.65 -4.40 -13.93
CA THR A 100 -7.52 -5.19 -14.79
C THR A 100 -7.89 -6.51 -14.14
N ARG A 101 -9.18 -6.88 -14.17
CA ARG A 101 -9.64 -8.14 -13.61
C ARG A 101 -9.09 -9.33 -14.40
N PRO A 102 -8.83 -10.47 -13.74
CA PRO A 102 -8.62 -11.71 -14.46
C PRO A 102 -9.90 -12.06 -15.26
N SER A 103 -9.72 -12.76 -16.38
CA SER A 103 -10.81 -13.30 -17.20
C SER A 103 -10.59 -14.80 -17.43
N PRO A 104 -11.59 -15.57 -17.89
CA PRO A 104 -11.43 -17.01 -18.09
C PRO A 104 -10.19 -17.35 -18.93
N GLY A 105 -9.26 -18.11 -18.35
CA GLY A 105 -8.00 -18.49 -19.00
C GLY A 105 -6.93 -17.38 -19.11
N LYS A 106 -7.18 -16.17 -18.58
CA LYS A 106 -6.24 -15.05 -18.61
C LYS A 106 -6.11 -14.40 -17.23
N PRO A 107 -4.98 -14.60 -16.53
CA PRO A 107 -4.76 -13.95 -15.24
C PRO A 107 -4.66 -12.42 -15.40
N SER A 108 -4.85 -11.71 -14.30
CA SER A 108 -4.47 -10.29 -14.24
C SER A 108 -2.95 -10.19 -14.28
N LEU A 109 -2.42 -9.50 -15.29
CA LEU A 109 -1.00 -9.24 -15.45
C LEU A 109 -0.72 -7.78 -15.13
N LEU A 110 0.21 -7.55 -14.22
CA LEU A 110 0.65 -6.23 -13.82
C LEU A 110 1.88 -5.81 -14.61
N GLN A 111 1.93 -4.55 -15.03
CA GLN A 111 3.17 -3.94 -15.49
C GLN A 111 4.10 -3.71 -14.30
N HIS A 112 5.40 -3.50 -14.56
CA HIS A 112 6.34 -3.20 -13.47
C HIS A 112 5.98 -1.92 -12.72
N SER A 113 5.46 -0.89 -13.43
CA SER A 113 4.91 0.32 -12.81
C SER A 113 3.72 0.04 -11.89
N ASP A 114 2.87 -0.91 -12.24
CA ASP A 114 1.73 -1.32 -11.38
C ASP A 114 2.23 -2.01 -10.10
N VAL A 115 3.31 -2.78 -10.21
CA VAL A 115 3.97 -3.39 -9.04
C VAL A 115 4.58 -2.32 -8.14
N ILE A 116 5.29 -1.33 -8.71
CA ILE A 116 5.82 -0.19 -7.95
C ILE A 116 4.69 0.54 -7.23
N LEU A 117 3.62 0.87 -7.94
CA LEU A 117 2.45 1.55 -7.36
C LEU A 117 1.83 0.73 -6.23
N LEU A 118 1.71 -0.59 -6.40
CA LEU A 118 1.16 -1.44 -5.35
C LEU A 118 2.08 -1.53 -4.11
N PHE A 119 3.41 -1.49 -4.29
CA PHE A 119 4.36 -1.37 -3.17
C PHE A 119 4.26 -0.02 -2.47
N HIS A 120 4.12 1.06 -3.24
CA HIS A 120 3.92 2.42 -2.73
C HIS A 120 2.69 2.48 -1.82
N GLU A 121 1.52 2.07 -2.33
CA GLU A 121 0.29 2.10 -1.55
C GLU A 121 0.31 1.14 -0.36
N LEU A 122 0.91 -0.04 -0.54
CA LEU A 122 1.08 -0.96 0.59
C LEU A 122 2.01 -0.36 1.65
N GLY A 123 2.98 0.46 1.27
CA GLY A 123 3.84 1.18 2.21
C GLY A 123 3.05 2.09 3.15
N HIS A 124 2.06 2.81 2.62
CA HIS A 124 1.11 3.57 3.44
C HIS A 124 0.32 2.66 4.39
N GLY A 125 -0.21 1.54 3.89
CA GLY A 125 -0.96 0.59 4.73
C GLY A 125 -0.10 -0.05 5.83
N ILE A 126 1.17 -0.32 5.54
CA ILE A 126 2.15 -0.80 6.51
C ILE A 126 2.45 0.29 7.55
N HIS A 127 2.55 1.55 7.15
CA HIS A 127 2.75 2.65 8.07
C HIS A 127 1.60 2.74 9.08
N ASP A 128 0.35 2.61 8.60
CA ASP A 128 -0.85 2.54 9.46
C ASP A 128 -0.77 1.37 10.46
N LEU A 129 -0.47 0.16 9.96
CA LEU A 129 -0.45 -1.07 10.76
C LEU A 129 0.68 -1.08 11.81
N SER A 130 1.83 -0.50 11.48
CA SER A 130 3.01 -0.42 12.34
C SER A 130 2.88 0.67 13.41
N GLY A 131 2.01 1.66 13.21
CA GLY A 131 1.84 2.82 14.09
C GLY A 131 1.41 2.44 15.52
N ARG A 132 2.20 2.85 16.51
CA ARG A 132 1.90 2.69 17.94
C ARG A 132 1.75 4.05 18.63
N CYS A 133 0.73 4.81 18.26
CA CYS A 133 0.45 6.12 18.87
C CYS A 133 -0.54 6.04 20.05
N THR A 134 -0.46 7.01 20.96
CA THR A 134 -1.43 7.19 22.05
C THR A 134 -2.67 7.96 21.59
N TYR A 135 -2.48 8.93 20.69
CA TYR A 135 -3.53 9.80 20.20
C TYR A 135 -3.77 9.57 18.71
N THR A 136 -5.04 9.52 18.31
CA THR A 136 -5.46 9.28 16.93
C THR A 136 -4.94 10.32 15.94
N ILE A 137 -4.71 11.56 16.40
CA ILE A 137 -4.16 12.64 15.57
C ILE A 137 -2.72 12.39 15.08
N PHE A 138 -2.04 11.36 15.62
CA PHE A 138 -0.69 10.96 15.22
C PHE A 138 -0.67 9.55 14.61
N HIS A 139 -1.82 9.07 14.13
CA HIS A 139 -1.93 7.74 13.56
C HIS A 139 -1.41 7.69 12.11
N GLY A 140 -0.62 6.66 11.79
CA GLY A 140 -0.22 6.37 10.42
C GLY A 140 0.53 7.54 9.76
N ALA A 141 0.14 7.88 8.55
CA ALA A 141 0.78 8.93 7.74
C ALA A 141 0.48 10.38 8.19
N GLU A 142 -0.24 10.59 9.31
CA GLU A 142 -0.44 11.91 9.94
C GLU A 142 0.87 12.43 10.55
N THR A 143 1.80 12.80 9.67
CA THR A 143 3.16 13.27 9.94
C THR A 143 3.35 14.66 9.32
N VAL A 144 4.58 15.17 9.29
CA VAL A 144 4.87 16.37 8.48
C VAL A 144 4.64 16.06 7.00
N VAL A 145 4.00 16.99 6.29
CA VAL A 145 3.47 16.76 4.93
C VAL A 145 4.57 16.37 3.93
N ASP A 146 5.79 16.85 4.12
CA ASP A 146 6.96 16.54 3.29
C ASP A 146 7.65 15.21 3.64
N PHE A 147 7.17 14.49 4.66
CA PHE A 147 7.68 13.18 5.08
C PHE A 147 6.68 12.05 4.87
N SER A 148 5.38 12.34 4.71
CA SER A 148 4.34 11.31 4.66
C SER A 148 4.55 10.27 3.55
N GLU A 149 5.20 10.67 2.44
CA GLU A 149 5.53 9.80 1.31
C GLU A 149 6.88 9.08 1.44
N GLU A 150 7.73 9.43 2.40
CA GLU A 150 9.06 8.83 2.51
C GLU A 150 8.99 7.31 2.74
N PRO A 151 8.13 6.78 3.64
CA PRO A 151 8.03 5.32 3.83
C PRO A 151 7.56 4.57 2.58
N SER A 152 6.57 5.10 1.85
CA SER A 152 6.04 4.48 0.64
C SER A 152 7.08 4.50 -0.48
N GLN A 153 7.72 5.64 -0.73
CA GLN A 153 8.76 5.80 -1.74
C GLN A 153 10.02 4.98 -1.43
N MET A 154 10.41 4.87 -0.16
CA MET A 154 11.48 3.97 0.26
C MET A 154 11.16 2.53 -0.16
N LEU A 155 9.93 2.06 0.07
CA LEU A 155 9.52 0.69 -0.23
C LEU A 155 9.46 0.38 -1.73
N GLU A 156 9.28 1.38 -2.59
CA GLU A 156 9.38 1.20 -4.05
C GLU A 156 10.73 0.64 -4.50
N ASN A 157 11.81 0.89 -3.73
CA ASN A 157 13.15 0.38 -4.04
C ASN A 157 13.22 -1.15 -4.08
N TRP A 158 12.37 -1.86 -3.33
CA TRP A 158 12.31 -3.32 -3.39
C TRP A 158 11.80 -3.85 -4.73
N CYS A 159 11.08 -3.04 -5.50
CA CYS A 159 10.70 -3.40 -6.87
C CYS A 159 11.90 -3.40 -7.84
N TRP A 160 13.06 -2.95 -7.39
CA TRP A 160 14.32 -2.91 -8.12
C TRP A 160 15.40 -3.79 -7.49
N ASP A 161 15.08 -4.55 -6.44
CA ASP A 161 16.00 -5.51 -5.84
C ASP A 161 15.90 -6.88 -6.55
N VAL A 162 17.04 -7.47 -6.87
CA VAL A 162 17.11 -8.75 -7.60
C VAL A 162 16.45 -9.88 -6.81
N SER A 163 16.66 -9.92 -5.50
CA SER A 163 16.12 -10.99 -4.65
C SER A 163 14.60 -10.88 -4.52
N ALA A 164 14.09 -9.65 -4.37
CA ALA A 164 12.65 -9.36 -4.34
C ALA A 164 11.98 -9.68 -5.68
N LEU A 165 12.57 -9.27 -6.80
CA LEU A 165 12.06 -9.57 -8.15
C LEU A 165 11.98 -11.07 -8.41
N LYS A 166 12.98 -11.85 -7.97
CA LYS A 166 12.96 -13.32 -8.08
C LYS A 166 11.80 -13.92 -7.29
N VAL A 167 11.56 -13.44 -6.06
CA VAL A 167 10.42 -13.90 -5.24
C VAL A 167 9.10 -13.55 -5.92
N LEU A 168 8.93 -12.31 -6.38
CA LEU A 168 7.72 -11.86 -7.05
C LEU A 168 7.44 -12.67 -8.34
N GLY A 169 8.48 -12.97 -9.12
CA GLY A 169 8.37 -13.84 -10.30
C GLY A 169 7.87 -15.23 -9.95
N ILE A 170 8.51 -15.90 -8.98
CA ILE A 170 8.14 -17.26 -8.55
C ILE A 170 6.67 -17.31 -8.09
N MET A 171 6.19 -16.27 -7.39
CA MET A 171 4.78 -16.17 -6.96
C MET A 171 3.78 -16.13 -8.12
N THR A 172 4.21 -15.73 -9.32
CA THR A 172 3.39 -15.77 -10.55
C THR A 172 3.50 -17.08 -11.32
N GLY A 173 4.21 -18.07 -10.77
CA GLY A 173 4.48 -19.36 -11.42
C GLY A 173 5.59 -19.32 -12.48
N VAL A 174 6.27 -18.17 -12.64
CA VAL A 174 7.32 -17.96 -13.63
C VAL A 174 8.61 -17.53 -12.96
N ARG A 175 9.64 -18.37 -13.02
CA ARG A 175 10.98 -17.91 -12.62
C ARG A 175 11.48 -16.89 -13.65
N LEU A 176 11.53 -15.62 -13.25
CA LEU A 176 12.13 -14.57 -14.08
C LEU A 176 13.58 -14.94 -14.39
N ARG A 177 13.93 -14.89 -15.67
CA ARG A 177 15.29 -15.12 -16.14
C ARG A 177 16.19 -13.96 -15.73
N ASP A 178 17.44 -14.25 -15.40
CA ASP A 178 18.39 -13.25 -14.93
C ASP A 178 18.63 -12.14 -15.98
N ASP A 179 18.66 -12.49 -17.27
CA ASP A 179 18.83 -11.52 -18.38
C ASP A 179 17.68 -10.49 -18.45
N VAL A 180 16.45 -10.91 -18.13
CA VAL A 180 15.27 -10.03 -18.09
C VAL A 180 15.35 -9.10 -16.88
N ILE A 181 15.76 -9.62 -15.72
CA ILE A 181 15.96 -8.81 -14.51
C ILE A 181 17.03 -7.75 -14.78
N ASP A 182 18.20 -8.14 -15.29
CA ASP A 182 19.28 -7.21 -15.61
C ASP A 182 18.84 -6.14 -16.61
N SER A 183 18.05 -6.53 -17.62
CA SER A 183 17.48 -5.59 -18.57
C SER A 183 16.52 -4.60 -17.92
N LEU A 184 15.64 -5.07 -17.03
CA LEU A 184 14.73 -4.22 -16.28
C LEU A 184 15.50 -3.22 -15.41
N LEU A 185 16.50 -3.68 -14.65
CA LEU A 185 17.28 -2.82 -13.75
C LEU A 185 17.98 -1.68 -14.50
N ARG A 186 18.50 -1.94 -15.71
CA ARG A 186 19.08 -0.88 -16.56
C ARG A 186 18.07 0.21 -16.93
N THR A 187 16.77 -0.09 -16.98
CA THR A 187 15.74 0.90 -17.32
C THR A 187 15.44 1.89 -16.20
N ARG A 188 15.84 1.59 -14.95
CA ARG A 188 15.52 2.40 -13.77
C ARG A 188 15.91 3.87 -13.92
N VAL A 189 17.11 4.10 -14.46
CA VAL A 189 17.72 5.43 -14.60
C VAL A 189 17.49 6.08 -15.97
N VAL A 190 16.75 5.42 -16.85
CA VAL A 190 16.46 5.95 -18.19
C VAL A 190 15.58 7.19 -18.04
N LEU A 191 16.06 8.30 -18.60
CA LEU A 191 15.37 9.58 -18.68
C LEU A 191 14.90 10.13 -17.31
N SER A 192 15.65 9.89 -16.22
CA SER A 192 15.27 10.37 -14.87
C SER A 192 15.00 11.88 -14.83
N ALA A 193 15.81 12.68 -15.53
CA ALA A 193 15.57 14.12 -15.66
C ALA A 193 14.22 14.44 -16.31
N VAL A 194 13.87 13.78 -17.42
CA VAL A 194 12.59 14.00 -18.10
C VAL A 194 11.41 13.59 -17.21
N LYS A 195 11.56 12.51 -16.44
CA LYS A 195 10.52 12.04 -15.50
C LYS A 195 10.25 13.03 -14.37
N ILE A 196 11.27 13.75 -13.88
CA ILE A 196 11.10 14.73 -12.79
C ILE A 196 10.65 16.12 -13.28
N MET A 197 10.86 16.46 -14.57
CA MET A 197 10.51 17.77 -15.11
C MET A 197 9.04 18.20 -14.86
N PRO A 198 8.01 17.34 -15.06
CA PRO A 198 6.64 17.72 -14.74
C PRO A 198 6.44 18.05 -13.25
N GLN A 199 7.08 17.29 -12.35
CA GLN A 199 7.00 17.53 -10.91
C GLN A 199 7.65 18.87 -10.56
N LEU A 200 8.87 19.11 -11.04
CA LEU A 200 9.57 20.38 -10.83
C LEU A 200 8.76 21.58 -11.36
N ARG A 201 8.16 21.44 -12.54
CA ARG A 201 7.29 22.49 -13.10
C ARG A 201 6.12 22.80 -12.17
N MET A 202 5.46 21.77 -11.63
CA MET A 202 4.34 21.95 -10.70
C MET A 202 4.80 22.56 -9.38
N THR A 203 5.94 22.12 -8.83
CA THR A 203 6.52 22.70 -7.60
C THR A 203 6.86 24.18 -7.76
N VAL A 204 7.49 24.57 -8.88
CA VAL A 204 7.83 25.98 -9.14
C VAL A 204 6.57 26.82 -9.34
N PHE A 205 5.58 26.29 -10.05
CA PHE A 205 4.29 26.96 -10.23
C PHE A 205 3.56 27.16 -8.90
N ASP A 206 3.46 26.12 -8.09
CA ASP A 206 2.84 26.16 -6.76
C ASP A 206 3.53 27.18 -5.85
N GLY A 207 4.87 27.16 -5.82
CA GLY A 207 5.66 28.14 -5.09
C GLY A 207 5.40 29.57 -5.56
N ALA A 208 5.33 29.82 -6.88
CA ALA A 208 5.07 31.16 -7.41
C ALA A 208 3.68 31.69 -7.03
N VAL A 209 2.64 30.84 -7.08
CA VAL A 209 1.27 31.23 -6.73
C VAL A 209 1.10 31.54 -5.25
N HIS A 210 1.83 30.84 -4.36
CA HIS A 210 1.65 30.93 -2.91
C HIS A 210 2.74 31.72 -2.16
N SER A 211 3.78 32.20 -2.85
CA SER A 211 4.88 32.97 -2.24
C SER A 211 4.87 34.46 -2.60
N GLU A 212 4.09 34.89 -3.59
CA GLU A 212 3.93 36.31 -3.88
C GLU A 212 3.02 36.96 -2.83
N VAL A 213 3.58 37.92 -2.07
CA VAL A 213 2.81 38.79 -1.18
C VAL A 213 1.82 39.56 -2.05
N ALA A 214 0.52 39.44 -1.77
CA ALA A 214 -0.48 40.34 -2.33
C ALA A 214 -0.01 41.77 -2.08
N GLY A 215 0.39 42.48 -3.14
CA GLY A 215 0.99 43.79 -3.05
C GLY A 215 0.13 44.68 -2.15
N GLY A 216 0.67 45.02 -0.98
CA GLY A 216 0.15 46.08 -0.15
C GLY A 216 0.23 47.35 -0.99
N GLY A 217 -0.89 47.73 -1.59
CA GLY A 217 -1.05 49.05 -2.14
C GLY A 217 -1.09 50.04 -0.98
N ASP A 218 -0.11 50.92 -0.96
CA ASP A 218 -0.11 52.20 -0.23
C ASP A 218 -1.37 53.03 -0.54
#